data_AF-A0A9P0FII7-F1
#
_entry.id   AF-A0A9P0FII7-F1
#
_cell.length_a   1.000
_cell.length_b   1.000
_cell.length_c   1.000
_cell.angle_alpha   90.00
_cell.angle_beta   90.00
_cell.angle_gamma   90.00
#
_symmetry.space_group_name_H-M   'P 1'
#
loop_
_entity.id
_entity.type
_entity.pdbx_description
1 polymer ?
#
loop_
_entity_poly.entity_id
_entity_poly.type
_entity_poly.pdbx_seq_one_letter_code
_entity_poly.pdbx_strand_id
1 'polypeptide(L)'
;MAECIDFLIRFQSTEPRIHLLYCSWTELLCTFMSKFIKKSELTDDHKADAKAMSGIDVNQNKNHIDVNQLKIGVNAKRLFTSSNIDGQTEYKMRTDFKKCYVKFTDYLSKKLPLDSTLLKDLQYINPAPEFRSSSKAGPAFQRIALNIGACMEANLVHCFHLKSNLSVNSFADLIKGQFIKYQNETIPESWYYDKVAEKYKSIDHYWTKVLTFRNAEGAIKYEQLAYLSLTAITLSHGNAIPERGFSINKNILTDKHALKEDTIVALRIVKDSIKSVEEIVNFNINRKLLNLCANARSKYLLVLENKKKLEEEKRINTARLQKEKEDQKMRDKLKRKQNTELEDLEKFLISKEMELKIANNLIDEGNKKLEKCVSTQNKSLQKKDVMEAQTMISMGLEKARNTKSEIEKINTKKHELLKNLAKKQR
;
A
#
# COMPACT_ATOMS: atom_id res chain seq x y z
N MET A 1 16.32 -31.70 3.02
CA MET A 1 14.95 -31.98 2.52
C MET A 1 14.04 -32.37 3.68
N ALA A 2 14.44 -33.36 4.50
CA ALA A 2 13.75 -33.66 5.77
C ALA A 2 13.60 -32.41 6.66
N GLU A 3 14.65 -31.57 6.72
CA GLU A 3 14.64 -30.34 7.51
C GLU A 3 13.54 -29.34 7.09
N CYS A 4 13.24 -29.26 5.78
CA CYS A 4 12.14 -28.44 5.28
C CYS A 4 10.78 -29.05 5.61
N ILE A 5 10.67 -30.38 5.57
CA ILE A 5 9.44 -31.10 5.89
C ILE A 5 9.11 -30.90 7.38
N ASP A 6 10.08 -31.07 8.27
CA ASP A 6 9.91 -30.87 9.70
C ASP A 6 9.50 -29.43 10.02
N PHE A 7 10.12 -28.45 9.35
CA PHE A 7 9.71 -27.05 9.43
C PHE A 7 8.25 -26.86 9.00
N LEU A 8 7.85 -27.38 7.83
CA LEU A 8 6.49 -27.22 7.32
C LEU A 8 5.46 -27.90 8.22
N ILE A 9 5.72 -29.13 8.69
CA ILE A 9 4.84 -29.86 9.60
C ILE A 9 4.63 -29.05 10.89
N ARG A 10 5.70 -28.46 11.45
CA ARG A 10 5.62 -27.63 12.66
C ARG A 10 4.64 -26.46 12.52
N PHE A 11 4.56 -25.83 11.35
CA PHE A 11 3.68 -24.67 11.09
C PHE A 11 2.37 -25.01 10.36
N GLN A 12 2.07 -26.29 10.17
CA GLN A 12 0.77 -26.75 9.67
C GLN A 12 -0.28 -26.97 10.78
N SER A 13 0.13 -26.87 12.05
CA SER A 13 -0.76 -26.99 13.22
C SER A 13 -1.93 -26.00 13.21
N THR A 14 -2.98 -26.30 13.98
CA THR A 14 -4.08 -25.36 14.29
C THR A 14 -3.73 -24.44 15.45
N GLU A 15 -2.76 -24.82 16.28
CA GLU A 15 -2.33 -24.04 17.43
C GLU A 15 -1.49 -22.81 17.01
N PRO A 16 -1.59 -21.67 17.72
CA PRO A 16 -0.78 -20.50 17.40
C PRO A 16 0.71 -20.73 17.66
N ARG A 17 1.54 -20.63 16.61
CA ARG A 17 2.98 -20.92 16.69
C ARG A 17 3.88 -19.75 16.28
N ILE A 18 3.35 -18.53 16.22
CA ILE A 18 4.12 -17.34 15.80
C ILE A 18 5.38 -17.11 16.65
N HIS A 19 5.31 -17.45 17.94
CA HIS A 19 6.43 -17.36 18.89
C HIS A 19 7.62 -18.28 18.57
N LEU A 20 7.42 -19.31 17.75
CA LEU A 20 8.47 -20.25 17.34
C LEU A 20 9.03 -19.91 15.95
N LEU A 21 8.40 -18.99 15.21
CA LEU A 21 8.67 -18.79 13.79
C LEU A 21 10.10 -18.28 13.55
N TYR A 22 10.51 -17.24 14.29
CA TYR A 22 11.83 -16.65 14.15
C TYR A 22 12.95 -17.63 14.52
N CYS A 23 12.81 -18.32 15.67
CA CYS A 23 13.77 -19.35 16.08
C CYS A 23 13.82 -20.52 15.07
N SER A 24 12.68 -20.97 14.55
CA SER A 24 12.64 -22.07 13.58
C SER A 24 13.28 -21.67 12.24
N TRP A 25 13.15 -20.42 11.79
CA TRP A 25 13.91 -19.94 10.62
C TRP A 25 15.41 -19.89 10.88
N THR A 26 15.80 -19.44 12.08
CA THR A 26 17.20 -19.39 12.53
C THR A 26 17.79 -20.80 12.52
N GLU A 27 17.11 -21.78 13.12
CA GLU A 27 17.50 -23.20 13.12
C GLU A 27 17.59 -23.78 11.70
N LEU A 28 16.61 -23.50 10.84
CA LEU A 28 16.58 -23.98 9.46
C LEU A 28 17.80 -23.48 8.68
N LEU A 29 18.05 -22.18 8.70
CA LEU A 29 19.18 -21.56 8.02
C LEU A 29 20.51 -22.07 8.57
N CYS A 30 20.68 -22.09 9.89
CA CYS A 30 21.89 -22.61 10.52
C CYS A 30 22.13 -24.06 10.11
N THR A 31 21.08 -24.88 10.03
CA THR A 31 21.19 -26.28 9.64
C THR A 31 21.71 -26.41 8.22
N PHE A 32 21.17 -25.64 7.27
CA PHE A 32 21.65 -25.63 5.88
C PHE A 32 23.07 -25.08 5.74
N MET A 33 23.36 -23.93 6.35
CA MET A 33 24.70 -23.34 6.35
C MET A 33 25.74 -24.31 6.92
N SER A 34 25.42 -25.01 8.02
CA SER A 34 26.34 -25.96 8.66
C SER A 34 26.74 -27.16 7.80
N LYS A 35 26.08 -27.37 6.64
CA LYS A 35 26.42 -28.43 5.69
C LYS A 35 27.59 -28.04 4.79
N PHE A 36 27.83 -26.74 4.55
CA PHE A 36 28.82 -26.26 3.57
C PHE A 36 29.65 -25.04 3.99
N ILE A 37 29.25 -24.30 5.02
CA ILE A 37 30.01 -23.18 5.60
C ILE A 37 30.95 -23.70 6.70
N LYS A 38 32.15 -23.12 6.80
CA LYS A 38 33.14 -23.41 7.85
C LYS A 38 32.57 -23.07 9.23
N LYS A 39 32.91 -23.89 10.23
CA LYS A 39 32.49 -23.64 11.62
C LYS A 39 33.01 -22.31 12.18
N SER A 40 34.17 -21.84 11.72
CA SER A 40 34.74 -20.54 12.12
C SER A 40 33.85 -19.36 11.75
N GLU A 41 33.07 -19.49 10.68
CA GLU A 41 32.18 -18.42 10.19
C GLU A 41 30.78 -18.49 10.82
N LEU A 42 30.45 -19.59 11.52
CA LEU A 42 29.14 -19.81 12.17
C LEU A 42 29.29 -19.70 13.69
N THR A 43 29.45 -18.47 14.18
CA THR A 43 29.53 -18.16 15.62
C THR A 43 28.22 -18.41 16.35
N ASP A 44 28.24 -18.39 17.68
CA ASP A 44 27.03 -18.59 18.49
C ASP A 44 26.00 -17.46 18.34
N ASP A 45 26.46 -16.23 18.06
CA ASP A 45 25.56 -15.11 17.72
C ASP A 45 24.72 -15.41 16.47
N HIS A 46 25.33 -16.02 15.45
CA HIS A 46 24.61 -16.44 14.25
C HIS A 46 23.55 -17.49 14.57
N LYS A 47 23.84 -18.43 15.49
CA LYS A 47 22.87 -19.47 15.89
C LYS A 47 21.70 -18.92 16.70
N ALA A 48 21.88 -17.77 17.35
CA ALA A 48 20.85 -17.12 18.16
C ALA A 48 20.05 -16.05 17.40
N ASP A 49 20.56 -15.55 16.27
CA ASP A 49 20.01 -14.40 15.57
C ASP A 49 20.02 -14.59 14.04
N ALA A 50 18.85 -14.84 13.46
CA ALA A 50 18.66 -14.97 12.01
C ALA A 50 19.17 -13.73 11.24
N LYS A 51 19.07 -12.53 11.85
CA LYS A 51 19.59 -11.30 11.24
C LYS A 51 21.11 -11.34 11.12
N ALA A 52 21.82 -11.85 12.12
CA ALA A 52 23.28 -12.01 12.04
C ALA A 52 23.64 -12.98 10.91
N MET A 53 22.93 -14.11 10.79
CA MET A 53 23.16 -15.08 9.70
C MET A 53 22.95 -14.49 8.31
N SER A 54 22.02 -13.55 8.15
CA SER A 54 21.78 -12.89 6.86
C SER A 54 23.00 -12.10 6.36
N GLY A 55 23.92 -11.72 7.25
CA GLY A 55 25.16 -11.02 6.90
C GLY A 55 26.24 -11.92 6.30
N ILE A 56 26.11 -13.24 6.37
CA ILE A 56 27.07 -14.17 5.79
C ILE A 56 26.80 -14.30 4.28
N ASP A 57 27.77 -13.91 3.46
CA ASP A 57 27.71 -14.20 2.02
C ASP A 57 27.96 -15.69 1.76
N VAL A 58 26.85 -16.41 1.55
CA VAL A 58 26.82 -17.85 1.26
C VAL A 58 27.35 -18.22 -0.12
N ASN A 59 27.59 -17.25 -1.00
CA ASN A 59 28.18 -17.49 -2.32
C ASN A 59 29.71 -17.41 -2.28
N GLN A 60 30.28 -16.93 -1.17
CA GLN A 60 31.72 -16.71 -1.06
C GLN A 60 32.48 -18.00 -0.74
N ASN A 61 33.12 -18.56 -1.75
CA ASN A 61 33.83 -19.84 -1.66
C ASN A 61 34.88 -19.93 -0.54
N LYS A 62 35.49 -18.80 -0.14
CA LYS A 62 36.47 -18.77 0.96
C LYS A 62 35.87 -19.20 2.31
N ASN A 63 34.57 -19.02 2.49
CA ASN A 63 33.82 -19.36 3.70
C ASN A 63 33.39 -20.83 3.70
N HIS A 64 33.56 -21.53 2.57
CA HIS A 64 33.06 -22.88 2.40
C HIS A 64 34.05 -23.92 2.92
N ILE A 65 33.53 -25.03 3.43
CA ILE A 65 34.35 -26.22 3.69
C ILE A 65 34.77 -26.89 2.37
N ASP A 66 35.79 -27.73 2.50
CA ASP A 66 36.22 -28.61 1.42
C ASP A 66 35.09 -29.54 0.97
N VAL A 67 35.03 -29.84 -0.32
CA VAL A 67 33.96 -30.66 -0.92
C VAL A 67 33.91 -32.07 -0.31
N ASN A 68 35.06 -32.62 0.09
CA ASN A 68 35.13 -33.94 0.71
C ASN A 68 34.59 -33.92 2.16
N GLN A 69 34.66 -32.77 2.82
CA GLN A 69 34.14 -32.56 4.17
C GLN A 69 32.64 -32.20 4.19
N LEU A 70 32.00 -32.09 3.03
CA LEU A 70 30.57 -31.77 2.92
C LEU A 70 29.73 -32.74 3.74
N LYS A 71 28.85 -32.21 4.60
CA LYS A 71 27.91 -33.04 5.36
C LYS A 71 26.80 -33.53 4.43
N ILE A 72 26.99 -34.73 3.89
CA ILE A 72 25.97 -35.47 3.14
C ILE A 72 25.17 -36.37 4.09
N GLY A 73 23.89 -36.58 3.77
CA GLY A 73 22.99 -37.41 4.59
C GLY A 73 23.43 -38.88 4.63
N VAL A 74 22.97 -39.62 5.65
CA VAL A 74 23.36 -41.02 5.90
C VAL A 74 23.08 -41.92 4.69
N ASN A 75 21.93 -41.72 4.03
CA ASN A 75 21.56 -42.49 2.84
C ASN A 75 22.51 -42.23 1.66
N ALA A 76 22.94 -40.98 1.46
CA ALA A 76 23.91 -40.64 0.41
C ALA A 76 25.28 -41.25 0.71
N LYS A 77 25.74 -41.23 1.98
CA LYS A 77 26.97 -41.92 2.39
C LYS A 77 26.88 -43.42 2.10
N ARG A 78 25.77 -44.05 2.48
CA ARG A 78 25.54 -45.48 2.23
C ARG A 78 25.59 -45.80 0.74
N LEU A 79 24.97 -44.97 -0.11
CA LEU A 79 25.02 -45.13 -1.56
C LEU A 79 26.44 -45.03 -2.12
N PHE A 80 27.25 -44.09 -1.64
CA PHE A 80 28.64 -43.94 -2.09
C PHE A 80 29.46 -45.19 -1.73
N THR A 81 29.27 -45.73 -0.52
CA THR A 81 29.95 -46.95 -0.08
C THR A 81 29.43 -48.21 -0.76
N SER A 82 28.10 -48.35 -0.95
CA SER A 82 27.48 -49.57 -1.47
C SER A 82 27.63 -49.75 -2.98
N SER A 83 27.80 -48.66 -3.72
CA SER A 83 27.72 -48.66 -5.19
C SER A 83 29.09 -48.63 -5.87
N ASN A 84 30.19 -48.74 -5.12
CA ASN A 84 31.57 -48.69 -5.62
C ASN A 84 31.81 -47.51 -6.60
N ILE A 85 31.27 -46.35 -6.27
CA ILE A 85 31.36 -45.15 -7.11
C ILE A 85 32.82 -44.70 -7.17
N ASP A 86 33.32 -44.39 -8.37
CA ASP A 86 34.67 -43.87 -8.53
C ASP A 86 34.81 -42.47 -7.89
N GLY A 87 36.05 -42.13 -7.49
CA GLY A 87 36.32 -40.88 -6.78
C GLY A 87 36.00 -39.61 -7.58
N GLN A 88 36.07 -39.64 -8.92
CA GLN A 88 35.71 -38.48 -9.73
C GLN A 88 34.20 -38.25 -9.75
N THR A 89 33.42 -39.32 -9.90
CA THR A 89 31.96 -39.27 -9.85
C THR A 89 31.48 -38.83 -8.47
N GLU A 90 32.04 -39.36 -7.38
CA GLU A 90 31.72 -38.93 -6.02
C GLU A 90 32.02 -37.43 -5.83
N TYR A 91 33.20 -36.97 -6.25
CA TYR A 91 33.59 -35.56 -6.15
C TYR A 91 32.63 -34.63 -6.92
N LYS A 92 32.23 -35.03 -8.14
CA LYS A 92 31.26 -34.30 -8.95
C LYS A 92 29.89 -34.22 -8.26
N MET A 93 29.39 -35.34 -7.73
CA MET A 93 28.12 -35.37 -6.99
C MET A 93 28.16 -34.47 -5.75
N ARG A 94 29.23 -34.52 -4.96
CA ARG A 94 29.42 -33.63 -3.80
C ARG A 94 29.46 -32.16 -4.19
N THR A 95 30.11 -31.85 -5.29
CA THR A 95 30.13 -30.50 -5.85
C THR A 95 28.73 -30.03 -6.22
N ASP A 96 27.92 -30.88 -6.83
CA ASP A 96 26.53 -30.54 -7.19
C ASP A 96 25.64 -30.41 -5.95
N PHE A 97 25.80 -31.27 -4.93
CA PHE A 97 25.13 -31.11 -3.63
C PHE A 97 25.48 -29.77 -2.97
N LYS A 98 26.76 -29.38 -2.97
CA LYS A 98 27.20 -28.08 -2.46
C LYS A 98 26.52 -26.93 -3.20
N LYS A 99 26.46 -26.97 -4.54
CA LYS A 99 25.73 -25.96 -5.34
C LYS A 99 24.26 -25.88 -4.95
N CYS A 100 23.60 -27.02 -4.72
CA CYS A 100 22.21 -27.06 -4.25
C CYS A 100 22.05 -26.39 -2.87
N TYR A 101 22.91 -26.73 -1.90
CA TYR A 101 22.87 -26.10 -0.57
C TYR A 101 23.10 -24.60 -0.62
N VAL A 102 24.08 -24.14 -1.40
CA VAL A 102 24.37 -22.71 -1.60
C VAL A 102 23.14 -22.00 -2.17
N LYS A 103 22.60 -22.50 -3.31
CA LYS A 103 21.42 -21.90 -3.95
C LYS A 103 20.20 -21.87 -3.03
N PHE A 104 19.95 -22.95 -2.30
CA PHE A 104 18.80 -23.03 -1.40
C PHE A 104 18.92 -22.05 -0.23
N THR A 105 20.11 -21.99 0.38
CA THR A 105 20.37 -21.06 1.49
C THR A 105 20.31 -19.62 1.03
N ASP A 106 20.90 -19.30 -0.12
CA ASP A 106 20.82 -17.96 -0.74
C ASP A 106 19.37 -17.55 -1.00
N TYR A 107 18.56 -18.46 -1.53
CA TYR A 107 17.13 -18.22 -1.74
C TYR A 107 16.39 -17.95 -0.43
N LEU A 108 16.58 -18.79 0.60
CA LEU A 108 15.94 -18.60 1.88
C LEU A 108 16.36 -17.30 2.55
N SER A 109 17.66 -16.99 2.58
CA SER A 109 18.18 -15.75 3.17
C SER A 109 17.60 -14.50 2.53
N LYS A 110 17.27 -14.54 1.23
CA LYS A 110 16.66 -13.43 0.49
C LYS A 110 15.13 -13.34 0.63
N LYS A 111 14.45 -14.45 0.97
CA LYS A 111 12.98 -14.52 0.99
C LYS A 111 12.39 -14.50 2.38
N LEU A 112 13.12 -14.96 3.39
CA LEU A 112 12.68 -14.90 4.77
C LEU A 112 12.91 -13.49 5.33
N PRO A 113 11.97 -12.93 6.12
CA PRO A 113 12.11 -11.61 6.72
C PRO A 113 12.99 -11.69 7.99
N LEU A 114 14.27 -12.02 7.81
CA LEU A 114 15.24 -12.29 8.90
C LEU A 114 15.59 -11.05 9.71
N ASP A 115 15.40 -9.87 9.12
CA ASP A 115 15.59 -8.56 9.72
C ASP A 115 14.36 -8.04 10.49
N SER A 116 13.24 -8.77 10.41
CA SER A 116 11.99 -8.41 11.10
C SER A 116 12.18 -8.40 12.60
N THR A 117 12.22 -7.18 13.16
CA THR A 117 12.33 -6.97 14.60
C THR A 117 11.07 -7.45 15.32
N LEU A 118 9.89 -7.28 14.72
CA LEU A 118 8.64 -7.77 15.28
C LEU A 118 8.65 -9.29 15.45
N LEU A 119 9.02 -10.05 14.41
CA LEU A 119 9.02 -11.52 14.49
C LEU A 119 10.06 -12.03 15.49
N LYS A 120 11.21 -11.36 15.58
CA LYS A 120 12.21 -11.62 16.61
C LYS A 120 11.66 -11.35 18.01
N ASP A 121 10.96 -10.25 18.21
CA ASP A 121 10.40 -9.91 19.51
C ASP A 121 9.27 -10.85 19.94
N LEU A 122 8.48 -11.34 18.99
CA LEU A 122 7.41 -12.32 19.24
C LEU A 122 7.93 -13.65 19.79
N GLN A 123 9.23 -13.95 19.74
CA GLN A 123 9.73 -15.13 20.44
C GLN A 123 9.59 -15.01 21.98
N TYR A 124 9.55 -13.78 22.52
CA TYR A 124 9.48 -13.56 23.97
C TYR A 124 8.08 -13.74 24.57
N ILE A 125 7.03 -13.90 23.74
CA ILE A 125 5.72 -14.33 24.25
C ILE A 125 5.68 -15.83 24.56
N ASN A 126 6.73 -16.58 24.21
CA ASN A 126 6.87 -18.00 24.52
C ASN A 126 6.75 -18.23 26.04
N PRO A 127 5.96 -19.22 26.47
CA PRO A 127 5.78 -19.50 27.90
C PRO A 127 7.01 -20.08 28.60
N ALA A 128 8.02 -20.55 27.86
CA ALA A 128 9.17 -21.19 28.46
C ALA A 128 9.98 -20.20 29.35
N PRO A 129 10.41 -20.62 30.56
CA PRO A 129 11.00 -19.71 31.57
C PRO A 129 12.19 -18.89 31.07
N GLU A 130 13.01 -19.44 30.18
CA GLU A 130 14.19 -18.81 29.61
C GLU A 130 13.88 -17.54 28.80
N PHE A 131 12.73 -17.49 28.13
CA PHE A 131 12.31 -16.30 27.38
C PHE A 131 11.84 -15.21 28.33
N ARG A 132 11.06 -15.59 29.35
CA ARG A 132 10.54 -14.66 30.35
C ARG A 132 11.65 -14.02 31.19
N SER A 133 12.62 -14.81 31.64
CA SER A 133 13.74 -14.34 32.48
C SER A 133 14.78 -13.53 31.70
N SER A 134 14.67 -13.46 30.36
CA SER A 134 15.61 -12.71 29.54
C SER A 134 15.53 -11.19 29.78
N SER A 135 16.69 -10.55 29.92
CA SER A 135 16.79 -9.08 29.98
C SER A 135 16.28 -8.39 28.70
N LYS A 136 16.21 -9.12 27.58
CA LYS A 136 15.73 -8.62 26.28
C LYS A 136 14.20 -8.62 26.18
N ALA A 137 13.49 -9.36 27.05
CA ALA A 137 12.05 -9.56 26.94
C ALA A 137 11.24 -8.28 27.19
N GLY A 138 11.56 -7.50 28.23
CA GLY A 138 10.89 -6.22 28.51
C GLY A 138 10.94 -5.24 27.33
N PRO A 139 12.13 -4.94 26.77
CA PRO A 139 12.25 -4.14 25.54
C PRO A 139 11.51 -4.74 24.33
N ALA A 140 11.48 -6.07 24.19
CA ALA A 140 10.74 -6.73 23.12
C ALA A 140 9.23 -6.52 23.24
N PHE A 141 8.65 -6.68 24.45
CA PHE A 141 7.25 -6.40 24.71
C PHE A 141 6.88 -4.93 24.45
N GLN A 142 7.76 -3.99 24.79
CA GLN A 142 7.58 -2.57 24.46
C GLN A 142 7.48 -2.38 22.93
N ARG A 143 8.38 -2.99 22.14
CA ARG A 143 8.34 -2.91 20.68
C ARG A 143 7.14 -3.61 20.06
N ILE A 144 6.72 -4.75 20.60
CA ILE A 144 5.46 -5.42 20.18
C ILE A 144 4.27 -4.48 20.40
N ALA A 145 4.20 -3.84 21.57
CA ALA A 145 3.13 -2.89 21.88
C ALA A 145 3.12 -1.68 20.95
N LEU A 146 4.29 -1.15 20.58
CA LEU A 146 4.40 -0.06 19.60
C LEU A 146 3.87 -0.50 18.23
N ASN A 147 4.28 -1.67 17.73
CA ASN A 147 3.87 -2.16 16.42
C ASN A 147 2.36 -2.48 16.36
N ILE A 148 1.86 -3.29 17.31
CA ILE A 148 0.44 -3.66 17.35
C ILE A 148 -0.43 -2.44 17.67
N GLY A 149 0.02 -1.59 18.59
CA GLY A 149 -0.71 -0.40 19.01
C GLY A 149 -0.85 0.62 17.88
N ALA A 150 0.18 0.82 17.06
CA ALA A 150 0.10 1.67 15.87
C ALA A 150 -0.94 1.16 14.84
N CYS A 151 -1.08 -0.16 14.69
CA CYS A 151 -2.11 -0.73 13.81
C CYS A 151 -3.55 -0.58 14.36
N MET A 152 -3.69 -0.29 15.66
CA MET A 152 -4.98 -0.28 16.37
C MET A 152 -5.26 1.05 17.08
N GLU A 153 -4.57 2.13 16.70
CA GLU A 153 -4.54 3.40 17.45
C GLU A 153 -5.96 3.93 17.77
N ALA A 154 -6.85 3.93 16.78
CA ALA A 154 -8.23 4.40 16.93
C ALA A 154 -9.08 3.57 17.93
N ASN A 155 -8.68 2.33 18.21
CA ASN A 155 -9.44 1.38 19.02
C ASN A 155 -8.66 0.85 20.23
N LEU A 156 -7.51 1.43 20.57
CA LEU A 156 -6.65 0.97 21.68
C LEU A 156 -7.41 0.75 22.98
N VAL A 157 -8.28 1.71 23.34
CA VAL A 157 -9.10 1.64 24.56
C VAL A 157 -10.00 0.41 24.59
N HIS A 158 -10.67 0.12 23.48
CA HIS A 158 -11.58 -1.00 23.37
C HIS A 158 -10.83 -2.33 23.27
N CYS A 159 -9.74 -2.38 22.51
CA CYS A 159 -8.95 -3.60 22.29
C CYS A 159 -8.19 -4.06 23.54
N PHE A 160 -7.75 -3.12 24.40
CA PHE A 160 -6.90 -3.42 25.56
C PHE A 160 -7.53 -3.01 26.90
N HIS A 161 -8.84 -2.74 26.92
CA HIS A 161 -9.60 -2.36 28.13
C HIS A 161 -8.94 -1.25 28.95
N LEU A 162 -8.51 -0.19 28.28
CA LEU A 162 -7.85 0.94 28.94
C LEU A 162 -8.90 1.85 29.60
N LYS A 163 -8.57 2.43 30.75
CA LYS A 163 -9.46 3.37 31.45
C LYS A 163 -9.57 4.73 30.76
N SER A 164 -8.58 5.08 29.94
CA SER A 164 -8.49 6.35 29.25
C SER A 164 -7.78 6.17 27.92
N ASN A 165 -7.98 7.12 27.00
CA ASN A 165 -7.16 7.20 25.80
C ASN A 165 -5.69 7.38 26.20
N LEU A 166 -4.83 6.55 25.63
CA LEU A 166 -3.39 6.62 25.78
C LEU A 166 -2.76 6.76 24.39
N SER A 167 -1.67 7.51 24.30
CA SER A 167 -0.83 7.45 23.11
C SER A 167 -0.22 6.05 22.97
N VAL A 168 0.13 5.65 21.75
CA VAL A 168 0.80 4.36 21.49
C VAL A 168 2.08 4.20 22.33
N ASN A 169 2.84 5.29 22.52
CA ASN A 169 4.05 5.28 23.34
C ASN A 169 3.73 5.03 24.82
N SER A 170 2.74 5.73 25.37
CA SER A 170 2.31 5.54 26.76
C SER A 170 1.75 4.13 27.00
N PHE A 171 1.05 3.57 26.02
CA PHE A 171 0.61 2.17 26.06
C PHE A 171 1.80 1.20 26.06
N ALA A 172 2.81 1.43 25.22
CA ALA A 172 4.01 0.60 25.21
C ALA A 172 4.80 0.64 26.53
N ASP A 173 4.88 1.81 27.16
CA ASP A 173 5.50 1.97 28.49
C ASP A 173 4.71 1.26 29.58
N LEU A 174 3.37 1.32 29.53
CA LEU A 174 2.49 0.56 30.41
C LEU A 174 2.74 -0.96 30.30
N ILE A 175 2.80 -1.48 29.07
CA ILE A 175 3.07 -2.89 28.80
C ILE A 175 4.43 -3.31 29.36
N LYS A 176 5.48 -2.51 29.12
CA LYS A 176 6.82 -2.77 29.66
C LYS A 176 6.80 -2.81 31.19
N GLY A 177 6.10 -1.87 31.82
CA GLY A 177 5.93 -1.84 33.27
C GLY A 177 5.22 -3.07 33.82
N GLN A 178 4.15 -3.54 33.15
CA GLN A 178 3.48 -4.79 33.50
C GLN A 178 4.40 -6.00 33.32
N PHE A 179 5.17 -6.05 32.22
CA PHE A 179 6.07 -7.16 31.96
C PHE A 179 7.18 -7.26 33.02
N ILE A 180 7.78 -6.16 33.45
CA ILE A 180 8.81 -6.17 34.50
C ILE A 180 8.25 -6.78 35.79
N LYS A 181 7.02 -6.41 36.16
CA LYS A 181 6.34 -7.00 37.33
C LYS A 181 6.04 -8.49 37.11
N TYR A 182 5.58 -8.85 35.91
CA TYR A 182 5.26 -10.22 35.51
C TYR A 182 6.50 -11.14 35.49
N GLN A 183 7.65 -10.61 35.09
CA GLN A 183 8.92 -11.35 35.03
C GLN A 183 9.34 -11.88 36.40
N ASN A 184 8.95 -11.18 37.47
CA ASN A 184 9.23 -11.56 38.86
C ASN A 184 8.16 -12.46 39.48
N GLU A 185 7.13 -12.86 38.72
CA GLU A 185 6.07 -13.73 39.25
C GLU A 185 6.49 -15.19 39.29
N THR A 186 5.92 -15.92 40.24
CA THR A 186 6.02 -17.39 40.26
C THR A 186 4.89 -17.98 39.43
N ILE A 187 5.23 -18.54 38.27
CA ILE A 187 4.26 -19.14 37.35
C ILE A 187 4.25 -20.65 37.56
N PRO A 188 3.10 -21.26 37.90
CA PRO A 188 2.99 -22.70 38.04
C PRO A 188 3.38 -23.41 36.74
N GLU A 189 4.23 -24.42 36.84
CA GLU A 189 4.67 -25.22 35.69
C GLU A 189 3.50 -25.83 34.91
N SER A 190 2.43 -26.20 35.63
CA SER A 190 1.19 -26.73 35.06
C SER A 190 0.46 -25.79 34.10
N TRP A 191 0.82 -24.50 34.06
CA TRP A 191 0.22 -23.54 33.15
C TRP A 191 0.81 -23.62 31.74
N TYR A 192 2.06 -24.04 31.62
CA TYR A 192 2.78 -24.07 30.34
C TYR A 192 3.28 -25.45 29.94
N TYR A 193 3.40 -26.40 30.87
CA TYR A 193 3.88 -27.74 30.59
C TYR A 193 2.91 -28.80 31.12
N ASP A 194 2.60 -29.78 30.27
CA ASP A 194 1.85 -30.97 30.63
C ASP A 194 2.84 -32.10 30.90
N LYS A 195 2.98 -32.46 32.18
CA LYS A 195 3.90 -33.52 32.62
C LYS A 195 3.49 -34.90 32.14
N VAL A 196 2.19 -35.15 31.94
CA VAL A 196 1.70 -36.47 31.53
C VAL A 196 1.94 -36.67 30.04
N ALA A 197 1.69 -35.63 29.24
CA ALA A 197 1.91 -35.67 27.79
C ALA A 197 3.33 -35.24 27.37
N GLU A 198 4.20 -34.93 28.33
CA GLU A 198 5.57 -34.43 28.14
C GLU A 198 5.70 -33.31 27.11
N LYS A 199 4.73 -32.39 27.07
CA LYS A 199 4.63 -31.35 26.05
C LYS A 199 4.24 -30.00 26.61
N TYR A 200 4.69 -28.95 25.93
CA TYR A 200 4.20 -27.60 26.18
C TYR A 200 2.71 -27.50 25.81
N LYS A 201 1.95 -26.82 26.66
CA LYS A 201 0.58 -26.43 26.37
C LYS A 201 0.57 -25.32 25.33
N SER A 202 -0.55 -25.20 24.63
CA SER A 202 -0.72 -24.15 23.63
C SER A 202 -0.55 -22.75 24.26
N ILE A 203 0.05 -21.84 23.49
CA ILE A 203 0.43 -20.50 23.97
C ILE A 203 -0.79 -19.64 24.35
N ASP A 204 -1.93 -19.82 23.67
CA ASP A 204 -3.20 -19.19 24.01
C ASP A 204 -3.72 -19.65 25.38
N HIS A 205 -3.63 -20.95 25.68
CA HIS A 205 -3.99 -21.49 27.00
C HIS A 205 -3.18 -20.82 28.10
N TYR A 206 -1.85 -20.70 27.91
CA TYR A 206 -0.97 -20.06 28.87
C TYR A 206 -1.35 -18.58 29.11
N TRP A 207 -1.47 -17.77 28.06
CA TRP A 207 -1.82 -16.35 28.22
C TRP A 207 -3.25 -16.14 28.75
N THR A 208 -4.16 -17.08 28.49
CA THR A 208 -5.49 -17.11 29.12
C THR A 208 -5.39 -17.38 30.62
N LYS A 209 -4.45 -18.22 31.08
CA LYS A 209 -4.17 -18.40 32.52
C LYS A 209 -3.54 -17.16 33.13
N VAL A 210 -2.70 -16.42 32.41
CA VAL A 210 -2.16 -15.13 32.91
C VAL A 210 -3.28 -14.13 33.21
N LEU A 211 -4.38 -14.12 32.45
CA LEU A 211 -5.58 -13.32 32.75
C LEU A 211 -6.30 -13.73 34.04
N THR A 212 -5.96 -14.86 34.65
CA THR A 212 -6.52 -15.27 35.95
C THR A 212 -5.75 -14.70 37.14
N PHE A 213 -4.58 -14.09 36.94
CA PHE A 213 -3.88 -13.40 38.03
C PHE A 213 -4.71 -12.24 38.56
N ARG A 214 -4.89 -12.22 39.88
CA ARG A 214 -5.60 -11.16 40.60
C ARG A 214 -4.64 -10.43 41.53
N ASN A 215 -4.79 -9.12 41.65
CA ASN A 215 -4.14 -8.34 42.71
C ASN A 215 -4.94 -8.45 44.03
N ALA A 216 -4.45 -7.79 45.08
CA ALA A 216 -5.10 -7.77 46.39
C ALA A 216 -6.53 -7.18 46.32
N GLU A 217 -6.78 -6.28 45.38
CA GLU A 217 -8.08 -5.67 45.14
C GLU A 217 -9.03 -6.51 44.26
N GLY A 218 -8.61 -7.71 43.83
CA GLY A 218 -9.44 -8.59 43.00
C GLY A 218 -9.53 -8.19 41.51
N ALA A 219 -8.75 -7.22 41.06
CA ALA A 219 -8.61 -6.83 39.65
C ALA A 219 -7.54 -7.68 38.93
N ILE A 220 -7.62 -7.78 37.60
CA ILE A 220 -6.65 -8.53 36.79
C ILE A 220 -5.29 -7.82 36.81
N LYS A 221 -4.24 -8.52 37.24
CA LYS A 221 -2.92 -7.91 37.50
C LYS A 221 -2.17 -7.50 36.23
N TYR A 222 -2.27 -8.30 35.16
CA TYR A 222 -1.50 -8.16 33.92
C TYR A 222 -2.42 -8.14 32.68
N GLU A 223 -3.54 -7.44 32.80
CA GLU A 223 -4.61 -7.45 31.80
C GLU A 223 -4.11 -7.03 30.41
N GLN A 224 -3.53 -5.84 30.30
CA GLN A 224 -3.06 -5.28 29.04
C GLN A 224 -1.94 -6.12 28.42
N LEU A 225 -1.01 -6.62 29.25
CA LEU A 225 0.06 -7.52 28.82
C LEU A 225 -0.52 -8.80 28.20
N ALA A 226 -1.47 -9.45 28.87
CA ALA A 226 -2.05 -10.68 28.38
C ALA A 226 -2.89 -10.46 27.12
N TYR A 227 -3.67 -9.37 27.03
CA TYR A 227 -4.38 -9.03 25.79
C TYR A 227 -3.43 -8.71 24.64
N LEU A 228 -2.29 -8.06 24.89
CA LEU A 228 -1.27 -7.87 23.86
C LEU A 228 -0.72 -9.19 23.35
N SER A 229 -0.37 -10.12 24.25
CA SER A 229 0.10 -11.45 23.86
C SER A 229 -0.95 -12.25 23.10
N LEU A 230 -2.21 -12.24 23.56
CA LEU A 230 -3.33 -12.89 22.89
C LEU A 230 -3.62 -12.27 21.51
N THR A 231 -3.45 -10.96 21.36
CA THR A 231 -3.54 -10.29 20.06
C THR A 231 -2.39 -10.70 19.15
N ALA A 232 -1.17 -10.73 19.68
CA ALA A 232 0.02 -11.10 18.93
C ALA A 232 -0.03 -12.52 18.36
N ILE A 233 -0.60 -13.49 19.09
CA ILE A 233 -0.75 -14.87 18.61
C ILE A 233 -1.79 -15.03 17.49
N THR A 234 -2.62 -14.02 17.23
CA THR A 234 -3.55 -14.02 16.07
C THR A 234 -2.83 -13.81 14.74
N LEU A 235 -1.57 -13.34 14.79
CA LEU A 235 -0.75 -13.18 13.59
C LEU A 235 -0.51 -14.55 12.92
N SER A 236 -0.67 -14.58 11.60
CA SER A 236 -0.47 -15.79 10.81
C SER A 236 0.98 -16.26 10.91
N HIS A 237 1.17 -17.55 11.22
CA HIS A 237 2.48 -18.20 11.34
C HIS A 237 2.76 -19.20 10.21
N GLY A 238 1.87 -19.31 9.22
CA GLY A 238 2.01 -20.22 8.09
C GLY A 238 0.83 -20.17 7.13
N ASN A 239 0.98 -20.76 5.96
CA ASN A 239 -0.04 -20.76 4.91
C ASN A 239 -1.20 -21.73 5.17
N ALA A 240 -1.04 -22.66 6.12
CA ALA A 240 -2.02 -23.70 6.39
C ALA A 240 -3.39 -23.14 6.81
N ILE A 241 -3.44 -22.02 7.55
CA ILE A 241 -4.70 -21.41 7.96
C ILE A 241 -5.48 -20.86 6.74
N PRO A 242 -4.89 -19.97 5.90
CA PRO A 242 -5.52 -19.55 4.65
C PRO A 242 -5.92 -20.72 3.73
N GLU A 243 -5.03 -21.72 3.57
CA GLU A 243 -5.30 -22.88 2.71
C GLU A 243 -6.47 -23.72 3.19
N ARG A 244 -6.56 -23.99 4.51
CA ARG A 244 -7.75 -24.61 5.12
C ARG A 244 -9.01 -23.78 4.84
N GLY A 245 -8.91 -22.45 4.95
CA GLY A 245 -9.98 -21.53 4.59
C GLY A 245 -10.44 -21.71 3.15
N PHE A 246 -9.49 -21.76 2.19
CA PHE A 246 -9.78 -21.99 0.78
C PHE A 246 -10.41 -23.35 0.50
N SER A 247 -9.97 -24.43 1.14
CA SER A 247 -10.61 -25.74 1.00
C SER A 247 -12.06 -25.71 1.46
N ILE A 248 -12.36 -25.01 2.57
CA ILE A 248 -13.74 -24.92 3.05
C ILE A 248 -14.59 -24.02 2.15
N ASN A 249 -14.01 -22.93 1.64
CA ASN A 249 -14.68 -22.07 0.66
C ASN A 249 -14.99 -22.83 -0.63
N LYS A 250 -14.05 -23.66 -1.12
CA LYS A 250 -14.26 -24.53 -2.27
C LYS A 250 -15.47 -25.43 -2.06
N ASN A 251 -15.59 -26.06 -0.89
CA ASN A 251 -16.73 -26.91 -0.55
C ASN A 251 -18.06 -26.14 -0.41
N ILE A 252 -18.04 -24.86 -0.06
CA ILE A 252 -19.24 -24.00 -0.04
C ILE A 252 -19.67 -23.63 -1.46
N LEU A 253 -18.70 -23.44 -2.35
CA LEU A 253 -18.90 -23.02 -3.73
C LEU A 253 -19.24 -24.16 -4.68
N THR A 254 -18.97 -25.42 -4.32
CA THR A 254 -19.44 -26.59 -5.05
C THR A 254 -20.96 -26.48 -5.20
N ASP A 255 -21.44 -26.33 -6.44
CA ASP A 255 -22.84 -26.14 -6.84
C ASP A 255 -23.46 -24.76 -6.53
N LYS A 256 -22.68 -23.77 -6.08
CA LYS A 256 -23.17 -22.44 -5.63
C LYS A 256 -22.39 -21.25 -6.20
N HIS A 257 -21.95 -21.36 -7.45
CA HIS A 257 -21.15 -20.33 -8.13
C HIS A 257 -21.86 -18.98 -8.32
N ALA A 258 -23.20 -18.95 -8.26
CA ALA A 258 -23.99 -17.72 -8.38
C ALA A 258 -24.07 -16.90 -7.08
N LEU A 259 -23.53 -17.40 -5.95
CA LEU A 259 -23.54 -16.68 -4.68
C LEU A 259 -22.58 -15.50 -4.70
N LYS A 260 -23.02 -14.37 -4.15
CA LYS A 260 -22.17 -13.19 -3.93
C LYS A 260 -21.26 -13.41 -2.73
N GLU A 261 -20.15 -12.69 -2.71
CA GLU A 261 -19.15 -12.69 -1.63
C GLU A 261 -19.79 -12.55 -0.25
N ASP A 262 -20.69 -11.57 -0.06
CA ASP A 262 -21.39 -11.36 1.22
C ASP A 262 -22.10 -12.62 1.73
N THR A 263 -22.67 -13.41 0.82
CA THR A 263 -23.37 -14.66 1.19
C THR A 263 -22.38 -15.75 1.56
N ILE A 264 -21.23 -15.81 0.88
CA ILE A 264 -20.15 -16.74 1.22
C ILE A 264 -19.60 -16.41 2.61
N VAL A 265 -19.33 -15.12 2.88
CA VAL A 265 -18.87 -14.64 4.20
C VAL A 265 -19.89 -14.97 5.28
N ALA A 266 -21.18 -14.70 5.05
CA ALA A 266 -22.24 -15.02 6.02
C ALA A 266 -22.34 -16.52 6.31
N LEU A 267 -22.29 -17.37 5.27
CA LEU A 267 -22.25 -18.83 5.44
C LEU A 267 -21.01 -19.29 6.19
N ARG A 268 -19.88 -18.60 5.99
CA ARG A 268 -18.63 -18.90 6.67
C ARG A 268 -18.70 -18.60 8.16
N ILE A 269 -19.20 -17.42 8.52
CA ILE A 269 -19.44 -17.01 9.91
C ILE A 269 -20.33 -18.04 10.62
N VAL A 270 -21.43 -18.46 10.00
CA VAL A 270 -22.34 -19.46 10.58
C VAL A 270 -21.65 -20.81 10.76
N LYS A 271 -21.00 -21.34 9.71
CA LYS A 271 -20.31 -22.64 9.78
C LYS A 271 -19.19 -22.63 10.82
N ASP A 272 -18.40 -21.57 10.89
CA ASP A 272 -17.29 -21.47 11.84
C ASP A 272 -17.79 -21.30 13.27
N SER A 273 -18.90 -20.56 13.49
CA SER A 273 -19.57 -20.45 14.80
C SER A 273 -20.16 -21.78 15.28
N ILE A 274 -20.68 -22.61 14.37
CA ILE A 274 -21.16 -23.95 14.73
C ILE A 274 -19.97 -24.86 15.09
N LYS A 275 -18.89 -24.80 14.31
CA LYS A 275 -17.67 -25.59 14.53
C LYS A 275 -16.91 -25.19 15.79
N SER A 276 -17.03 -23.96 16.27
CA SER A 276 -16.38 -23.52 17.51
C SER A 276 -16.99 -24.12 18.77
N VAL A 277 -18.16 -24.77 18.65
CA VAL A 277 -18.78 -25.50 19.75
C VAL A 277 -18.42 -26.98 19.62
N GLU A 278 -17.97 -27.60 20.71
CA GLU A 278 -17.56 -29.02 20.72
C GLU A 278 -18.71 -29.96 20.33
N GLU A 279 -19.94 -29.63 20.77
CA GLU A 279 -21.15 -30.37 20.41
C GLU A 279 -22.24 -29.42 19.91
N ILE A 280 -22.94 -29.83 18.85
CA ILE A 280 -24.00 -29.02 18.23
C ILE A 280 -25.11 -28.67 19.23
N VAL A 281 -25.40 -29.57 20.18
CA VAL A 281 -26.41 -29.35 21.23
C VAL A 281 -26.08 -28.17 22.15
N ASN A 282 -24.80 -27.81 22.27
CA ASN A 282 -24.34 -26.69 23.09
C ASN A 282 -24.38 -25.35 22.33
N PHE A 283 -24.79 -25.35 21.06
CA PHE A 283 -24.92 -24.12 20.29
C PHE A 283 -26.09 -23.27 20.82
N ASN A 284 -25.77 -22.15 21.46
CA ASN A 284 -26.75 -21.29 22.11
C ASN A 284 -27.59 -20.51 21.09
N ILE A 285 -28.78 -21.02 20.76
CA ILE A 285 -29.78 -20.33 19.95
C ILE A 285 -30.51 -19.31 20.85
N ASN A 286 -30.00 -18.07 20.85
CA ASN A 286 -30.60 -17.00 21.63
C ASN A 286 -31.79 -16.32 20.91
N ARG A 287 -32.60 -15.59 21.67
CA ARG A 287 -33.78 -14.85 21.14
C ARG A 287 -33.42 -13.82 20.07
N LYS A 288 -32.22 -13.23 20.13
CA LYS A 288 -31.74 -12.29 19.11
C LYS A 288 -31.57 -12.99 17.76
N LEU A 289 -30.99 -14.19 17.74
CA LEU A 289 -30.83 -14.99 16.53
C LEU A 289 -32.18 -15.38 15.93
N LEU A 290 -33.11 -15.86 16.76
CA LEU A 290 -34.48 -16.19 16.33
C LEU A 290 -35.19 -14.98 15.70
N ASN A 291 -35.10 -13.81 16.34
CA ASN A 291 -35.68 -12.58 15.81
C ASN A 291 -35.01 -12.13 14.49
N LEU A 292 -33.70 -12.33 14.34
CA LEU A 292 -32.98 -12.03 13.09
C LEU A 292 -33.44 -12.96 11.95
N CYS A 293 -33.60 -14.25 12.24
CA CYS A 293 -34.12 -15.23 11.27
C CYS A 293 -35.56 -14.90 10.86
N ALA A 294 -36.45 -14.62 11.83
CA ALA A 294 -37.84 -14.26 11.55
C ALA A 294 -37.96 -13.01 10.67
N ASN A 295 -37.09 -12.02 10.87
CA ASN A 295 -37.10 -10.77 10.11
C ASN A 295 -36.21 -10.77 8.86
N ALA A 296 -35.57 -11.90 8.52
CA ALA A 296 -34.60 -11.97 7.42
C ALA A 296 -35.22 -11.58 6.07
N ARG A 297 -36.45 -12.06 5.79
CA ARG A 297 -37.17 -11.74 4.56
C ARG A 297 -37.51 -10.25 4.47
N SER A 298 -38.02 -9.67 5.55
CA SER A 298 -38.36 -8.24 5.60
C SER A 298 -37.12 -7.36 5.38
N LYS A 299 -36.00 -7.71 6.02
CA LYS A 299 -34.71 -7.03 5.79
C LYS A 299 -34.23 -7.17 4.34
N TYR A 300 -34.36 -8.35 3.76
CA TYR A 300 -33.98 -8.59 2.36
C TYR A 300 -34.79 -7.71 1.39
N LEU A 301 -36.11 -7.62 1.60
CA LEU A 301 -36.98 -6.78 0.77
C LEU A 301 -36.60 -5.30 0.89
N LEU A 302 -36.30 -4.82 2.11
CA LEU A 302 -35.85 -3.45 2.34
C LEU A 302 -34.50 -3.16 1.64
N VAL A 303 -33.55 -4.11 1.67
CA VAL A 303 -32.29 -3.98 0.92
C VAL A 303 -32.53 -3.92 -0.59
N LEU A 304 -33.48 -4.71 -1.12
CA LEU A 304 -33.82 -4.70 -2.54
C LEU A 304 -34.44 -3.36 -2.96
N GLU A 305 -35.31 -2.79 -2.14
CA GLU A 305 -35.90 -1.47 -2.37
C GLU A 305 -34.84 -0.36 -2.35
N ASN A 306 -33.94 -0.38 -1.37
CA ASN A 306 -32.85 0.59 -1.30
C ASN A 306 -31.90 0.50 -2.50
N LYS A 307 -31.62 -0.72 -2.99
CA LYS A 307 -30.82 -0.90 -4.22
C LYS A 307 -31.50 -0.28 -5.43
N LYS A 308 -32.82 -0.46 -5.59
CA LYS A 308 -33.58 0.17 -6.67
C LYS A 308 -33.52 1.69 -6.60
N LYS A 309 -33.70 2.28 -5.40
CA LYS A 309 -33.60 3.73 -5.20
C LYS A 309 -32.21 4.27 -5.55
N LEU A 310 -31.16 3.58 -5.10
CA LEU A 310 -29.77 3.97 -5.39
C LEU A 310 -29.43 3.86 -6.88
N GLU A 311 -29.92 2.82 -7.57
CA GLU A 311 -29.73 2.69 -9.02
C GLU A 311 -30.46 3.80 -9.79
N GLU A 312 -31.65 4.19 -9.37
CA GLU A 312 -32.40 5.29 -9.97
C GLU A 312 -31.70 6.64 -9.73
N GLU A 313 -31.24 6.92 -8.52
CA GLU A 313 -30.44 8.12 -8.22
C GLU A 313 -29.16 8.18 -9.06
N LYS A 314 -28.48 7.04 -9.24
CA LYS A 314 -27.30 6.95 -10.10
C LYS A 314 -27.62 7.26 -11.55
N ARG A 315 -28.74 6.75 -12.08
CA ARG A 315 -29.21 7.03 -13.45
C ARG A 315 -29.55 8.51 -13.65
N ILE A 316 -30.22 9.13 -12.68
CA ILE A 316 -30.56 10.56 -12.72
C ILE A 316 -29.27 11.39 -12.68
N ASN A 317 -28.31 11.06 -11.81
CA ASN A 317 -27.05 11.78 -11.71
C ASN A 317 -26.18 11.63 -12.96
N THR A 318 -26.10 10.44 -13.57
CA THR A 318 -25.36 10.28 -14.83
C THR A 318 -26.03 11.04 -15.98
N ALA A 319 -27.36 11.04 -16.06
CA ALA A 319 -28.08 11.83 -17.05
C ALA A 319 -27.86 13.35 -16.88
N ARG A 320 -27.87 13.85 -15.64
CA ARG A 320 -27.54 15.26 -15.33
C ARG A 320 -26.12 15.60 -15.75
N LEU A 321 -25.15 14.77 -15.39
CA LEU A 321 -23.74 14.99 -15.72
C LEU A 321 -23.48 14.94 -17.24
N GLN A 322 -24.20 14.09 -17.98
CA GLN A 322 -24.14 14.06 -19.43
C GLN A 322 -24.69 15.36 -20.04
N LYS A 323 -25.84 15.83 -19.56
CA LYS A 323 -26.45 17.09 -20.02
C LYS A 323 -25.55 18.29 -19.73
N GLU A 324 -24.95 18.37 -18.54
CA GLU A 324 -23.98 19.42 -18.20
C GLU A 324 -22.75 19.40 -19.11
N LYS A 325 -22.23 18.21 -19.46
CA LYS A 325 -21.12 18.07 -20.42
C LYS A 325 -21.51 18.52 -21.82
N GLU A 326 -22.73 18.22 -22.27
CA GLU A 326 -23.24 18.67 -23.56
C GLU A 326 -23.42 20.20 -23.60
N ASP A 327 -24.02 20.78 -22.56
CA ASP A 327 -24.17 22.23 -22.42
C ASP A 327 -22.80 22.94 -22.38
N GLN A 328 -21.83 22.37 -21.67
CA GLN A 328 -20.47 22.90 -21.62
C GLN A 328 -19.78 22.84 -22.99
N LYS A 329 -19.88 21.71 -23.71
CA LYS A 329 -19.35 21.60 -25.08
C LYS A 329 -19.96 22.64 -26.02
N MET A 330 -21.26 22.90 -25.89
CA MET A 330 -21.95 23.91 -26.69
C MET A 330 -21.47 25.32 -26.36
N ARG A 331 -21.27 25.64 -25.08
CA ARG A 331 -20.69 26.92 -24.62
C ARG A 331 -19.27 27.11 -25.15
N ASP A 332 -18.43 26.09 -25.06
CA ASP A 332 -17.04 26.14 -25.54
C ASP A 332 -16.98 26.33 -27.07
N LYS A 333 -17.84 25.64 -27.82
CA LYS A 333 -17.94 25.81 -29.28
C LYS A 333 -18.35 27.24 -29.66
N LEU A 334 -19.29 27.83 -28.93
CA LEU A 334 -19.71 29.22 -29.17
C LEU A 334 -18.59 30.21 -28.82
N LYS A 335 -17.90 30.01 -27.70
CA LYS A 335 -16.77 30.85 -27.29
C LYS A 335 -15.62 30.82 -28.30
N ARG A 336 -15.32 29.64 -28.85
CA ARG A 336 -14.31 29.49 -29.93
C ARG A 336 -14.69 30.29 -31.18
N LYS A 337 -15.95 30.22 -31.62
CA LYS A 337 -16.43 31.00 -32.78
C LYS A 337 -16.28 32.51 -32.57
N GLN A 338 -16.63 33.00 -31.37
CA GLN A 338 -16.50 34.42 -31.04
C GLN A 338 -15.04 34.86 -30.95
N ASN A 339 -14.15 34.02 -30.43
CA ASN A 339 -12.71 34.32 -30.40
C ASN A 339 -12.09 34.35 -31.81
N THR A 340 -12.45 33.42 -32.70
CA THR A 340 -11.99 33.47 -34.10
C THR A 340 -12.47 34.73 -34.81
N GLU A 341 -13.70 35.17 -34.53
CA GLU A 341 -14.23 36.43 -35.09
C GLU A 341 -13.48 37.67 -34.56
N LEU A 342 -13.03 37.67 -33.30
CA LEU A 342 -12.14 38.71 -32.77
C LEU A 342 -10.78 38.72 -33.46
N GLU A 343 -10.15 37.55 -33.62
CA GLU A 343 -8.84 37.42 -34.26
C GLU A 343 -8.87 37.92 -35.71
N ASP A 344 -9.94 37.61 -36.44
CA ASP A 344 -10.12 38.11 -37.82
C ASP A 344 -10.30 39.62 -37.84
N LEU A 345 -11.14 40.19 -36.96
CA LEU A 345 -11.29 41.64 -36.83
C LEU A 345 -9.98 42.35 -36.46
N GLU A 346 -9.13 41.73 -35.62
CA GLU A 346 -7.82 42.27 -35.28
C GLU A 346 -6.85 42.27 -36.45
N LYS A 347 -6.83 41.20 -37.25
CA LYS A 347 -6.03 41.17 -38.49
C LYS A 347 -6.49 42.25 -39.48
N PHE A 348 -7.81 42.42 -39.64
CA PHE A 348 -8.36 43.50 -40.47
C PHE A 348 -7.97 44.88 -39.96
N LEU A 349 -8.01 45.10 -38.64
CA LEU A 349 -7.59 46.35 -38.02
C LEU A 349 -6.12 46.66 -38.32
N ILE A 350 -5.21 45.70 -38.10
CA ILE A 350 -3.77 45.86 -38.36
C ILE A 350 -3.51 46.21 -39.84
N SER A 351 -4.19 45.53 -40.76
CA SER A 351 -4.08 45.82 -42.21
C SER A 351 -4.50 47.26 -42.52
N LYS A 352 -5.60 47.72 -41.92
CA LYS A 352 -6.11 49.08 -42.14
C LYS A 352 -5.23 50.14 -41.48
N GLU A 353 -4.65 49.86 -40.33
CA GLU A 353 -3.65 50.72 -39.69
C GLU A 353 -2.37 50.86 -40.54
N MET A 354 -1.94 49.77 -41.19
CA MET A 354 -0.83 49.83 -42.16
C MET A 354 -1.20 50.68 -43.39
N GLU A 355 -2.39 50.52 -43.96
CA GLU A 355 -2.88 51.38 -45.05
C GLU A 355 -2.89 52.86 -44.65
N LEU A 356 -3.32 53.16 -43.42
CA LEU A 356 -3.32 54.51 -42.87
C LEU A 356 -1.91 55.07 -42.72
N LYS A 357 -0.96 54.25 -42.27
CA LYS A 357 0.46 54.62 -42.18
C LYS A 357 1.05 54.94 -43.56
N ILE A 358 0.72 54.14 -44.58
CA ILE A 358 1.13 54.41 -45.97
C ILE A 358 0.53 55.74 -46.46
N ALA A 359 -0.75 55.98 -46.19
CA ALA A 359 -1.40 57.24 -46.56
C ALA A 359 -0.75 58.45 -45.88
N ASN A 360 -0.39 58.33 -44.58
CA ASN A 360 0.34 59.38 -43.86
C ASN A 360 1.75 59.58 -44.41
N ASN A 361 2.49 58.51 -44.73
CA ASN A 361 3.81 58.63 -45.36
C ASN A 361 3.73 59.36 -46.72
N LEU A 362 2.67 59.11 -47.50
CA LEU A 362 2.43 59.82 -48.77
C LEU A 362 2.17 61.31 -48.56
N ILE A 363 1.44 61.67 -47.49
CA ILE A 363 1.25 63.07 -47.08
C ILE A 363 2.60 63.68 -46.67
N ASP A 364 3.40 62.98 -45.88
CA ASP A 364 4.71 63.45 -45.41
C ASP A 364 5.71 63.62 -46.57
N GLU A 365 5.73 62.70 -47.53
CA GLU A 365 6.55 62.81 -48.75
C GLU A 365 6.08 63.98 -49.62
N GLY A 366 4.78 64.15 -49.78
CA GLY A 366 4.19 65.30 -50.45
C GLY A 366 4.58 66.62 -49.77
N ASN A 367 4.52 66.68 -48.44
CA ASN A 367 4.93 67.84 -47.64
C ASN A 367 6.43 68.12 -47.79
N LYS A 368 7.30 67.11 -47.72
CA LYS A 368 8.75 67.26 -47.93
C LYS A 368 9.08 67.75 -49.34
N LYS A 369 8.38 67.26 -50.36
CA LYS A 369 8.52 67.76 -51.75
C LYS A 369 8.10 69.23 -51.82
N LEU A 370 6.98 69.59 -51.20
CA LEU A 370 6.51 70.97 -51.14
C LEU A 370 7.51 71.89 -50.42
N GLU A 371 8.05 71.48 -49.26
CA GLU A 371 9.08 72.21 -48.53
C GLU A 371 10.36 72.41 -49.35
N LYS A 372 10.81 71.40 -50.11
CA LYS A 372 11.94 71.52 -51.05
C LYS A 372 11.64 72.52 -52.18
N CYS A 373 10.42 72.51 -52.73
CA CYS A 373 9.99 73.49 -53.72
C CYS A 373 9.95 74.93 -53.17
N VAL A 374 9.67 75.11 -51.87
CA VAL A 374 9.60 76.43 -51.21
C VAL A 374 10.98 76.93 -50.76
N SER A 375 11.86 76.05 -50.27
CA SER A 375 13.19 76.39 -49.75
C SER A 375 14.24 76.68 -50.83
N THR A 376 14.03 76.22 -52.05
CA THR A 376 14.91 76.53 -53.18
C THR A 376 14.58 77.94 -53.70
N GLN A 377 15.15 78.97 -53.09
CA GLN A 377 15.07 80.35 -53.61
C GLN A 377 15.88 80.46 -54.93
N ASN A 378 15.18 80.36 -56.07
CA ASN A 378 15.47 80.90 -57.41
C ASN A 378 15.35 79.90 -58.58
N LYS A 379 14.74 80.42 -59.66
CA LYS A 379 14.46 79.86 -61.01
C LYS A 379 13.23 78.97 -61.11
N SER A 380 12.14 79.58 -61.61
CA SER A 380 10.87 78.97 -62.05
C SER A 380 10.38 77.83 -61.16
N LEU A 381 9.45 78.11 -60.25
CA LEU A 381 8.55 77.07 -59.72
C LEU A 381 8.01 76.27 -60.92
N GLN A 382 8.50 75.05 -61.14
CA GLN A 382 7.87 74.19 -62.12
C GLN A 382 6.50 73.86 -61.54
N LYS A 383 5.45 74.51 -62.08
CA LYS A 383 4.04 74.33 -61.66
C LYS A 383 3.67 72.84 -61.56
N LYS A 384 4.33 72.00 -62.36
CA LYS A 384 4.24 70.54 -62.37
C LYS A 384 4.64 69.87 -61.05
N ASP A 385 5.76 70.27 -60.42
CA ASP A 385 6.27 69.64 -59.20
C ASP A 385 5.43 70.00 -57.97
N VAL A 386 4.97 71.25 -57.90
CA VAL A 386 4.02 71.71 -56.87
C VAL A 386 2.68 71.01 -57.02
N MET A 387 2.19 70.85 -58.25
CA MET A 387 0.95 70.14 -58.54
C MET A 387 1.07 68.64 -58.23
N GLU A 388 2.24 68.04 -58.45
CA GLU A 388 2.52 66.64 -58.06
C GLU A 388 2.50 66.48 -56.53
N ALA A 389 3.17 67.36 -55.78
CA ALA A 389 3.14 67.36 -54.32
C ALA A 389 1.72 67.57 -53.76
N GLN A 390 0.96 68.51 -54.32
CA GLN A 390 -0.42 68.78 -53.92
C GLN A 390 -1.36 67.61 -54.26
N THR A 391 -1.11 66.90 -55.36
CA THR A 391 -1.85 65.68 -55.73
C THR A 391 -1.55 64.55 -54.75
N MET A 392 -0.28 64.35 -54.37
CA MET A 392 0.12 63.36 -53.36
C MET A 392 -0.55 63.61 -52.00
N ILE A 393 -0.57 64.87 -51.55
CA ILE A 393 -1.23 65.27 -50.30
C ILE A 393 -2.75 65.05 -50.39
N SER A 394 -3.39 65.44 -51.49
CA SER A 394 -4.84 65.29 -51.68
C SER A 394 -5.27 63.83 -51.69
N MET A 395 -4.55 62.98 -52.45
CA MET A 395 -4.78 61.53 -52.49
C MET A 395 -4.52 60.88 -51.13
N GLY A 396 -3.46 61.29 -50.43
CA GLY A 396 -3.13 60.82 -49.10
C GLY A 396 -4.21 61.17 -48.06
N LEU A 397 -4.72 62.40 -48.09
CA LEU A 397 -5.79 62.88 -47.20
C LEU A 397 -7.12 62.17 -47.44
N GLU A 398 -7.51 61.98 -48.70
CA GLU A 398 -8.73 61.25 -49.05
C GLU A 398 -8.64 59.79 -48.60
N LYS A 399 -7.52 59.12 -48.90
CA LYS A 399 -7.27 57.74 -48.48
C LYS A 399 -7.26 57.62 -46.95
N ALA A 400 -6.58 58.52 -46.25
CA ALA A 400 -6.55 58.52 -44.79
C ALA A 400 -7.94 58.73 -44.17
N ARG A 401 -8.79 59.57 -44.75
CA ARG A 401 -10.15 59.82 -44.28
C ARG A 401 -11.03 58.56 -44.43
N ASN A 402 -10.97 57.91 -45.59
CA ASN A 402 -11.73 56.69 -45.84
C ASN A 402 -11.27 55.53 -44.93
N THR A 403 -9.96 55.32 -44.82
CA THR A 403 -9.39 54.27 -43.95
C THR A 403 -9.72 54.52 -42.47
N LYS A 404 -9.71 55.78 -41.99
CA LYS A 404 -10.13 56.11 -40.61
C LYS A 404 -11.60 55.75 -40.33
N SER A 405 -12.51 56.03 -41.27
CA SER A 405 -13.92 55.65 -41.11
C SER A 405 -14.12 54.14 -41.07
N GLU A 406 -13.34 53.37 -41.83
CA GLU A 406 -13.37 51.90 -41.78
C GLU A 406 -12.84 51.35 -40.45
N ILE A 407 -11.74 51.92 -39.94
CA ILE A 407 -11.17 51.57 -38.63
C ILE A 407 -12.20 51.79 -37.50
N GLU A 408 -12.93 52.92 -37.51
CA GLU A 408 -13.99 53.20 -36.53
C GLU A 408 -15.12 52.16 -36.57
N LYS A 409 -15.54 51.75 -37.77
CA LYS A 409 -16.56 50.69 -37.94
C LYS A 409 -16.09 49.35 -37.39
N ILE A 410 -14.82 48.98 -37.64
CA ILE A 410 -14.22 47.74 -37.13
C ILE A 410 -14.12 47.79 -35.60
N ASN A 411 -13.68 48.90 -35.03
CA ASN A 411 -13.57 49.09 -33.58
C ASN A 411 -14.93 49.01 -32.88
N THR A 412 -15.98 49.58 -33.48
CA THR A 412 -17.35 49.50 -32.94
C THR A 412 -17.82 48.05 -32.87
N LYS A 413 -17.65 47.27 -33.96
CA LYS A 413 -17.98 45.84 -33.99
C LYS A 413 -17.18 45.02 -32.97
N LYS A 414 -15.87 45.28 -32.86
CA LYS A 414 -15.00 44.64 -31.87
C LYS A 414 -15.48 44.90 -30.44
N HIS A 415 -15.84 46.15 -30.14
CA HIS A 415 -16.33 46.55 -28.82
C HIS A 415 -17.67 45.88 -28.48
N GLU A 416 -18.61 45.77 -29.43
CA GLU A 416 -19.87 45.06 -29.21
C GLU A 416 -19.67 43.58 -28.91
N LEU A 417 -18.74 42.93 -29.63
CA LEU A 417 -18.44 41.52 -29.45
C LEU A 417 -17.78 41.26 -28.07
N LEU A 418 -16.85 42.12 -27.65
CA LEU A 418 -16.25 42.09 -26.31
C LEU A 418 -17.27 42.33 -25.20
N LYS A 419 -18.21 43.26 -25.41
CA LYS A 419 -19.30 43.53 -24.46
C LYS A 419 -20.24 42.32 -24.31
N ASN A 420 -20.51 41.62 -25.41
CA ASN A 420 -21.31 40.40 -25.42
C ASN A 420 -20.59 39.22 -24.73
N LEU A 421 -19.26 39.14 -24.84
CA LEU A 421 -18.44 38.17 -24.09
C LEU A 421 -18.44 38.48 -22.59
N ALA A 422 -18.27 39.75 -22.20
CA ALA A 422 -18.24 40.17 -20.80
C ALA A 422 -19.58 40.00 -20.08
N LYS A 423 -20.71 40.30 -20.76
CA LYS A 423 -22.06 40.14 -20.18
C LYS A 423 -22.45 38.69 -19.90
N LYS A 424 -21.84 37.71 -20.57
CA LYS A 424 -22.14 36.28 -20.40
C LYS A 424 -21.18 35.55 -19.46
N GLN A 425 -20.19 36.25 -18.91
CA GLN A 425 -19.26 35.74 -17.89
C GLN A 425 -19.66 36.11 -16.46
N ARG A 426 -20.64 37.00 -16.29
CA ARG A 426 -21.42 37.18 -15.05
C ARG A 426 -22.69 36.35 -15.15
#